data_AF-A0A6L3EKN7-F1
#
_entry.id   AF-A0A6L3EKN7-F1
#
_cell.length_a   1.000
_cell.length_b   1.000
_cell.length_c   1.000
_cell.angle_alpha   90.00
_cell.angle_beta   90.00
_cell.angle_gamma   90.00
#
_symmetry.space_group_name_H-M   'P 1'
#
loop_
_entity.id
_entity.type
_entity.pdbx_description
1 polymer ?
#
loop_
_entity_poly.entity_id
_entity_poly.type
_entity_poly.pdbx_seq_one_letter_code
_entity_poly.pdbx_strand_id
1 'polypeptide(L)'
;GTLGNSQAAVGEPPKKARFDASGNNREVNGIPCEDGFMSVNGAPTTRLCIADRNDIPLPDADYEALRSLAAFGGRIAGKVASIFPAVSLSVPSFDIDSIAGLPVEVRDGATLVAVASIHVQDLPPIGVPDEYTRRPIPLLGQP
;
A
#
# COMPACT_ATOMS: atom_id res chain seq x y z
N GLY A 1 -22.82 33.61 31.62
CA GLY A 1 -22.97 32.23 31.16
C GLY A 1 -23.35 32.24 29.70
N THR A 2 -22.57 31.57 28.86
CA THR A 2 -22.99 30.90 27.62
C THR A 2 -21.79 30.10 27.13
N LEU A 3 -21.88 28.78 27.28
CA LEU A 3 -20.96 27.79 26.74
C LEU A 3 -21.29 27.62 25.25
N GLY A 4 -20.39 28.03 24.35
CA GLY A 4 -20.47 27.70 22.94
C GLY A 4 -19.83 26.33 22.70
N ASN A 5 -20.65 25.31 22.53
CA ASN A 5 -20.23 23.95 22.16
C ASN A 5 -19.49 23.97 20.80
N SER A 6 -18.18 23.75 20.83
CA SER A 6 -17.41 23.38 19.63
C SER A 6 -17.68 21.91 19.32
N GLN A 7 -18.64 21.64 18.44
CA GLN A 7 -18.74 20.32 17.80
C GLN A 7 -17.53 20.17 16.88
N ALA A 8 -16.58 19.32 17.29
CA ALA A 8 -15.52 18.85 16.42
C ALA A 8 -16.17 18.16 15.23
N ALA A 9 -16.04 18.75 14.04
CA ALA A 9 -16.45 18.12 12.80
C ALA A 9 -15.65 16.82 12.68
N VAL A 10 -16.36 15.69 12.70
CA VAL A 10 -15.81 14.38 12.34
C VAL A 10 -15.29 14.54 10.91
N GLY A 11 -13.97 14.58 10.75
CA GLY A 11 -13.33 14.71 9.45
C GLY A 11 -13.84 13.62 8.51
N GLU A 12 -14.24 14.02 7.31
CA GLU A 12 -14.67 13.11 6.24
C GLU A 12 -13.65 11.98 6.09
N PRO A 13 -14.07 10.70 5.97
CA PRO A 13 -13.13 9.60 5.84
C PRO A 13 -12.20 9.86 4.65
N PRO A 14 -10.89 9.52 4.78
CA PRO A 14 -9.93 9.79 3.70
C PRO A 14 -10.43 9.13 2.42
N LYS A 15 -10.65 9.95 1.40
CA LYS A 15 -11.18 9.50 0.11
C LYS A 15 -10.17 8.55 -0.52
N LYS A 16 -10.65 7.38 -0.95
CA LYS A 16 -9.80 6.31 -1.47
C LYS A 16 -9.08 6.78 -2.73
N ALA A 17 -7.77 6.60 -2.77
CA ALA A 17 -7.00 6.79 -3.99
C ALA A 17 -7.33 5.67 -5.00
N ARG A 18 -7.37 6.01 -6.29
CA ARG A 18 -7.59 5.07 -7.40
C ARG A 18 -6.40 5.11 -8.33
N PHE A 19 -6.03 3.97 -8.91
CA PHE A 19 -5.10 3.94 -10.02
C PHE A 19 -5.84 4.18 -11.34
N ASP A 20 -5.39 5.20 -12.06
CA ASP A 20 -5.82 5.52 -13.41
C ASP A 20 -4.70 5.18 -14.38
N ALA A 21 -4.90 4.07 -15.09
CA ALA A 21 -3.96 3.56 -16.06
C ALA A 21 -3.88 4.50 -17.28
N SER A 22 -2.68 4.73 -17.78
CA SER A 22 -2.46 5.59 -18.94
C SER A 22 -2.61 4.86 -20.28
N GLY A 23 -2.65 3.51 -20.26
CA GLY A 23 -2.59 2.67 -21.46
C GLY A 23 -1.18 2.54 -22.07
N ASN A 24 -0.17 3.20 -21.48
CA ASN A 24 1.20 3.10 -21.94
C ASN A 24 1.93 1.99 -21.20
N ASN A 25 2.46 1.03 -21.94
CA ASN A 25 3.33 0.00 -21.40
C ASN A 25 4.79 0.43 -21.48
N ARG A 26 5.56 0.11 -20.45
CA ARG A 26 7.00 0.28 -20.40
C ARG A 26 7.67 -0.88 -19.69
N GLU A 27 8.98 -0.78 -19.54
CA GLU A 27 9.78 -1.73 -18.81
C GLU A 27 10.58 -0.99 -17.73
N VAL A 28 10.62 -1.58 -16.53
CA VAL A 28 11.46 -1.11 -15.42
C VAL A 28 12.40 -2.25 -15.05
N ASN A 29 13.68 -2.09 -15.36
CA ASN A 29 14.74 -3.06 -15.03
C ASN A 29 14.40 -4.50 -15.45
N GLY A 30 13.91 -4.69 -16.67
CA GLY A 30 13.53 -6.01 -17.18
C GLY A 30 12.11 -6.47 -16.84
N ILE A 31 11.33 -5.66 -16.09
CA ILE A 31 9.97 -6.00 -15.69
C ILE A 31 8.97 -5.16 -16.49
N PRO A 32 8.16 -5.78 -17.39
CA PRO A 32 7.06 -5.11 -18.07
C PRO A 32 6.04 -4.54 -17.07
N CYS A 33 5.56 -3.33 -17.33
CA CYS A 33 4.56 -2.68 -16.49
C CYS A 33 3.75 -1.62 -17.24
N GLU A 34 2.54 -1.34 -16.75
CA GLU A 34 1.68 -0.28 -17.27
C GLU A 34 1.86 0.99 -16.44
N ASP A 35 2.14 2.11 -17.11
CA ASP A 35 2.20 3.41 -16.49
C ASP A 35 0.81 3.92 -16.13
N GLY A 36 0.72 4.61 -15.00
CA GLY A 36 -0.47 5.37 -14.66
C GLY A 36 -0.23 6.29 -13.48
N PHE A 37 -1.32 6.85 -12.98
CA PHE A 37 -1.27 7.75 -11.84
C PHE A 37 -2.25 7.29 -10.78
N MET A 38 -1.87 7.42 -9.53
CA MET A 38 -2.86 7.50 -8.48
C MET A 38 -3.55 8.84 -8.55
N SER A 39 -4.87 8.82 -8.45
CA SER A 39 -5.68 10.01 -8.27
C SER A 39 -6.43 9.99 -6.95
N VAL A 40 -6.55 11.17 -6.34
CA VAL A 40 -7.42 11.43 -5.19
C VAL A 40 -8.35 12.55 -5.62
N ASN A 41 -9.67 12.32 -5.61
CA ASN A 41 -10.67 13.26 -6.16
C ASN A 41 -10.42 13.63 -7.63
N GLY A 42 -9.86 12.71 -8.43
CA GLY A 42 -9.52 12.96 -9.82
C GLY A 42 -8.29 13.86 -10.02
N ALA A 43 -7.65 14.33 -8.95
CA ALA A 43 -6.37 15.02 -9.03
C ALA A 43 -5.24 13.97 -9.00
N PRO A 44 -4.35 13.94 -10.01
CA PRO A 44 -3.22 13.02 -10.01
C PRO A 44 -2.22 13.39 -8.93
N THR A 45 -1.79 12.41 -8.14
CA THR A 45 -0.88 12.60 -6.99
C THR A 45 0.46 11.92 -7.20
N THR A 46 0.47 10.67 -7.66
CA THR A 46 1.67 9.82 -7.67
C THR A 46 1.72 9.05 -8.97
N ARG A 47 2.86 9.03 -9.66
CA ARG A 47 3.03 8.19 -10.86
C ARG A 47 3.48 6.80 -10.44
N LEU A 48 2.88 5.78 -11.03
CA LEU A 48 3.20 4.38 -10.78
C LEU A 48 3.48 3.66 -12.10
N CYS A 49 4.32 2.64 -12.04
CA CYS A 49 4.31 1.56 -13.03
C CYS A 49 3.89 0.27 -12.35
N ILE A 50 2.80 -0.33 -12.83
CA ILE A 50 2.22 -1.54 -12.25
C ILE A 50 2.54 -2.72 -13.15
N ALA A 51 3.28 -3.69 -12.62
CA ALA A 51 3.55 -4.94 -13.30
C ALA A 51 2.44 -5.96 -13.00
N ASP A 52 2.04 -6.71 -14.02
CA ASP A 52 1.09 -7.82 -13.87
C ASP A 52 1.70 -8.94 -13.02
N ARG A 53 0.86 -9.79 -12.42
CA ARG A 53 1.32 -10.97 -11.69
C ARG A 53 2.24 -11.85 -12.55
N ASN A 54 1.90 -12.04 -13.82
CA ASN A 54 2.63 -12.96 -14.70
C ASN A 54 4.00 -12.42 -15.14
N ASP A 55 4.23 -11.12 -15.02
CA ASP A 55 5.47 -10.45 -15.41
C ASP A 55 6.48 -10.35 -14.27
N ILE A 56 6.08 -10.73 -13.05
CA ILE A 56 6.92 -10.67 -11.86
C ILE A 56 7.40 -12.09 -11.51
N PRO A 57 8.72 -12.35 -11.53
CA PRO A 57 9.29 -13.66 -11.24
C PRO A 57 9.34 -13.94 -9.73
N LEU A 58 8.18 -13.91 -9.06
CA LEU A 58 8.03 -14.23 -7.65
C LEU A 58 7.19 -15.50 -7.47
N PRO A 59 7.52 -16.34 -6.47
CA PRO A 59 6.62 -17.38 -6.00
C PRO A 59 5.27 -16.81 -5.57
N ASP A 60 4.21 -17.60 -5.73
CA ASP A 60 2.85 -17.17 -5.42
C ASP A 60 2.69 -16.64 -3.98
N ALA A 61 3.30 -17.33 -3.02
CA ALA A 61 3.27 -16.95 -1.61
C ALA A 61 3.93 -15.58 -1.37
N ASP A 62 5.06 -15.31 -2.03
CA ASP A 62 5.80 -14.06 -1.87
C ASP A 62 5.04 -12.88 -2.51
N TYR A 63 4.45 -13.11 -3.68
CA TYR A 63 3.61 -12.11 -4.33
C TYR A 63 2.41 -11.74 -3.45
N GLU A 64 1.69 -12.72 -2.90
CA GLU A 64 0.55 -12.45 -2.01
C GLU A 64 0.97 -11.77 -0.70
N ALA A 65 2.15 -12.11 -0.18
CA ALA A 65 2.72 -11.45 0.99
C ALA A 65 3.01 -9.97 0.70
N LEU A 66 3.62 -9.65 -0.45
CA LEU A 66 3.88 -8.27 -0.87
C LEU A 66 2.57 -7.49 -1.11
N ARG A 67 1.57 -8.11 -1.75
CA ARG A 67 0.24 -7.49 -1.88
C ARG A 67 -0.37 -7.19 -0.52
N SER A 68 -0.31 -8.15 0.40
CA SER A 68 -0.86 -8.00 1.77
C SER A 68 -0.13 -6.91 2.55
N LEU A 69 1.21 -6.85 2.43
CA LEU A 69 2.02 -5.82 3.06
C LEU A 69 1.68 -4.43 2.50
N ALA A 70 1.52 -4.30 1.18
CA ALA A 70 1.13 -3.05 0.56
C ALA A 70 -0.29 -2.63 0.98
N ALA A 71 -1.25 -3.56 1.06
CA ALA A 71 -2.59 -3.33 1.61
C ALA A 71 -2.52 -2.81 3.04
N PHE A 72 -1.70 -3.45 3.87
CA PHE A 72 -1.51 -3.10 5.27
C PHE A 72 -0.88 -1.72 5.42
N GLY A 73 0.15 -1.41 4.63
CA GLY A 73 0.78 -0.09 4.56
C GLY A 73 -0.23 1.01 4.20
N GLY A 74 -1.07 0.78 3.18
CA GLY A 74 -2.14 1.71 2.80
C GLY A 74 -3.16 1.94 3.94
N ARG A 75 -3.53 0.89 4.68
CA ARG A 75 -4.43 0.98 5.84
C ARG A 75 -3.80 1.72 7.02
N ILE A 76 -2.52 1.51 7.30
CA ILE A 76 -1.80 2.23 8.34
C ILE A 76 -1.66 3.70 7.96
N ALA A 77 -1.23 4.01 6.73
CA ALA A 77 -1.03 5.39 6.32
C ALA A 77 -2.33 6.22 6.45
N GLY A 78 -3.48 5.64 6.09
CA GLY A 78 -4.79 6.28 6.32
C GLY A 78 -5.15 6.50 7.78
N LYS A 79 -4.69 5.63 8.69
CA LYS A 79 -4.95 5.73 10.13
C LYS A 79 -3.92 6.59 10.88
N VAL A 80 -2.67 6.62 10.44
CA VAL A 80 -1.59 7.36 11.13
C VAL A 80 -1.60 8.83 10.73
N ALA A 81 -1.97 9.16 9.48
CA ALA A 81 -2.15 10.54 9.04
C ALA A 81 -3.19 11.33 9.88
N SER A 82 -4.17 10.63 10.47
CA SER A 82 -5.18 11.26 11.34
C SER A 82 -4.75 11.42 12.80
N ILE A 83 -3.68 10.74 13.24
CA ILE A 83 -3.24 10.73 14.66
C ILE A 83 -1.93 11.51 14.84
N PHE A 84 -1.05 11.53 13.83
CA PHE A 84 0.25 12.20 13.89
C PHE A 84 0.49 13.07 12.64
N PRO A 85 -0.04 14.30 12.59
CA PRO A 85 0.12 15.20 11.42
C PRO A 85 1.58 15.60 11.12
N ALA A 86 2.51 15.39 12.06
CA ALA A 86 3.93 15.70 11.89
C ALA A 86 4.74 14.59 11.19
N VAL A 87 4.22 13.36 11.11
CA VAL A 87 4.84 12.26 10.35
C VAL A 87 4.12 12.15 9.01
N SER A 88 4.20 13.23 8.23
CA SER A 88 3.62 13.33 6.89
C SER A 88 4.47 12.56 5.88
N LEU A 89 4.64 11.25 6.06
CA LEU A 89 4.78 10.40 4.89
C LEU A 89 3.40 10.40 4.24
N SER A 90 3.21 11.31 3.29
CA SER A 90 1.98 11.51 2.51
C SER A 90 1.77 10.33 1.57
N VAL A 91 1.69 9.12 2.13
CA VAL A 91 1.25 7.94 1.40
C VAL A 91 -0.27 7.97 1.52
N PRO A 92 -1.00 8.44 0.50
CA PRO A 92 -2.46 8.41 0.56
C PRO A 92 -2.89 6.98 0.87
N SER A 93 -3.93 6.81 1.68
CA SER A 93 -4.52 5.48 1.85
C SER A 93 -5.01 4.99 0.49
N PHE A 94 -4.29 4.05 -0.09
CA PHE A 94 -4.66 3.45 -1.36
C PHE A 94 -5.24 2.07 -1.11
N ASP A 95 -6.29 1.79 -1.86
CA ASP A 95 -6.90 0.48 -1.89
C ASP A 95 -6.08 -0.37 -2.84
N ILE A 96 -5.18 -1.23 -2.32
CA ILE A 96 -4.37 -2.11 -3.17
C ILE A 96 -5.27 -2.95 -4.10
N ASP A 97 -6.52 -3.23 -3.67
CA ASP A 97 -7.49 -4.00 -4.43
C ASP A 97 -7.93 -3.28 -5.72
N SER A 98 -7.68 -1.97 -5.83
CA SER A 98 -7.89 -1.19 -7.06
C SER A 98 -6.78 -1.32 -8.09
N ILE A 99 -5.70 -2.03 -7.77
CA ILE A 99 -4.51 -2.19 -8.63
C ILE A 99 -4.35 -3.67 -8.95
N ALA A 100 -4.48 -4.10 -10.22
CA ALA A 100 -4.40 -5.52 -10.59
C ALA A 100 -2.99 -6.15 -10.50
N GLY A 101 -1.99 -5.42 -9.98
CA GLY A 101 -0.58 -5.84 -9.98
C GLY A 101 0.22 -5.30 -8.80
N LEU A 102 1.56 -5.34 -8.90
CA LEU A 102 2.47 -4.73 -7.93
C LEU A 102 3.18 -3.51 -8.54
N PRO A 103 3.39 -2.43 -7.78
CA PRO A 103 4.18 -1.31 -8.25
C PRO A 103 5.66 -1.69 -8.34
N VAL A 104 6.22 -1.61 -9.53
CA VAL A 104 7.67 -1.79 -9.78
C VAL A 104 8.42 -0.47 -9.87
N GLU A 105 7.69 0.63 -10.04
CA GLU A 105 8.19 1.99 -9.87
C GLU A 105 7.11 2.88 -9.24
N VAL A 106 7.53 3.73 -8.30
CA VAL A 106 6.74 4.79 -7.68
C VAL A 106 7.51 6.09 -7.80
N ARG A 107 6.88 7.13 -8.36
CA ARG A 107 7.43 8.48 -8.43
C ARG A 107 6.49 9.48 -7.80
N ASP A 108 7.01 10.20 -6.81
CA ASP A 108 6.32 11.25 -6.08
C ASP A 108 7.22 12.49 -6.00
N GLY A 109 6.90 13.52 -6.78
CA GLY A 109 7.75 14.69 -6.96
C GLY A 109 9.17 14.32 -7.40
N ALA A 110 10.16 14.65 -6.56
CA ALA A 110 11.57 14.33 -6.79
C ALA A 110 11.97 12.91 -6.34
N THR A 111 11.11 12.25 -5.55
CA THR A 111 11.37 10.91 -5.02
C THR A 111 11.05 9.86 -6.07
N LEU A 112 11.97 8.90 -6.23
CA LEU A 112 11.81 7.74 -7.10
C LEU A 112 12.18 6.50 -6.31
N VAL A 113 11.26 5.54 -6.27
CA VAL A 113 11.51 4.18 -5.77
C VAL A 113 11.25 3.23 -6.93
N ALA A 114 12.21 2.39 -7.26
CA ALA A 114 12.08 1.41 -8.33
C ALA A 114 12.66 0.07 -7.89
N VAL A 115 12.04 -1.02 -8.33
CA VAL A 115 12.59 -2.37 -8.19
C VAL A 115 13.84 -2.45 -9.04
N ALA A 116 14.99 -2.62 -8.39
CA ALA A 116 16.28 -2.74 -9.09
C ALA A 116 16.49 -4.15 -9.65
N SER A 117 16.18 -5.18 -8.86
CA SER A 117 16.22 -6.58 -9.24
C SER A 117 15.36 -7.43 -8.29
N ILE A 118 14.99 -8.62 -8.75
CA ILE A 118 14.27 -9.62 -7.96
C ILE A 118 15.12 -10.89 -7.91
N HIS A 119 15.39 -11.37 -6.70
CA HIS A 119 16.12 -12.62 -6.48
C HIS A 119 15.34 -13.48 -5.49
N VAL A 120 14.98 -14.69 -5.92
CA VAL A 120 14.42 -15.70 -5.02
C VAL A 120 15.57 -16.34 -4.25
N GLN A 121 15.50 -16.29 -2.92
CA GLN A 121 16.48 -16.93 -2.04
C GLN A 121 15.74 -17.76 -1.01
N ASP A 122 16.26 -18.94 -0.71
CA ASP A 122 15.81 -19.74 0.42
C ASP A 122 16.27 -19.05 1.71
N LEU A 123 15.34 -18.39 2.38
CA LEU A 123 15.61 -17.82 3.69
C LEU A 123 15.64 -18.93 4.74
N PRO A 124 16.57 -18.88 5.71
CA PRO A 124 16.53 -19.79 6.84
C PRO A 124 15.20 -19.61 7.59
N PRO A 125 14.66 -20.67 8.21
CA PRO A 125 13.43 -20.55 8.99
C PRO A 125 13.58 -19.45 10.04
N ILE A 126 12.65 -18.50 10.03
CA ILE A 126 12.58 -17.45 11.05
C ILE A 126 12.19 -18.14 12.35
N GLY A 127 13.17 -18.32 13.23
CA GLY A 127 12.93 -18.74 14.61
C GLY A 127 12.10 -17.67 15.30
N VAL A 128 10.95 -18.07 15.84
CA VAL A 128 10.18 -17.18 16.71
C VAL A 128 10.89 -17.16 18.06
N PRO A 129 11.28 -15.99 18.61
CA PRO A 129 11.91 -15.94 19.93
C PRO A 129 11.03 -16.59 21.01
N ASP A 130 11.66 -17.20 22.02
CA ASP A 130 10.97 -17.98 23.06
C ASP A 130 9.94 -17.15 23.85
N GLU A 131 10.13 -15.82 23.91
CA GLU A 131 9.21 -14.88 24.53
C GLU A 131 7.87 -14.68 23.79
N TYR A 132 7.74 -15.15 22.55
CA TYR A 132 6.48 -15.06 21.82
C TYR A 132 5.52 -16.16 22.27
N THR A 133 4.38 -15.73 22.82
CA THR A 133 3.28 -16.62 23.16
C THR A 133 2.31 -16.73 22.00
N ARG A 134 1.99 -17.96 21.57
CA ARG A 134 0.87 -18.18 20.64
C ARG A 134 -0.43 -17.76 21.33
N ARG A 135 -1.08 -16.73 20.80
CA ARG A 135 -2.44 -16.37 21.21
C ARG A 135 -3.44 -17.00 20.25
N PRO A 136 -4.38 -17.85 20.72
CA PRO A 136 -5.47 -18.29 19.87
C PRO A 136 -6.28 -17.07 19.43
N ILE A 137 -6.60 -17.01 18.13
CA ILE A 137 -7.49 -15.98 17.60
C ILE A 137 -8.83 -16.16 18.32
N PRO A 138 -9.37 -15.14 19.00
CA PRO A 138 -10.69 -15.25 19.62
C PRO A 138 -11.69 -15.61 18.53
N LEU A 139 -12.33 -16.76 18.65
CA LEU A 139 -13.46 -17.12 17.78
C LEU A 139 -14.57 -16.11 18.07
N LEU A 140 -14.73 -15.12 17.20
CA LEU A 140 -15.90 -14.26 17.22
C LEU A 140 -17.09 -15.09 16.72
N GLY A 141 -17.88 -15.57 17.68
CA GLY A 141 -19.13 -16.27 17.42
C GLY A 141 -19.00 -17.80 17.45
N GLN A 142 -19.26 -18.37 18.62
CA GLN A 142 -19.99 -19.63 18.73
C GLN A 142 -21.15 -19.39 19.71
N PRO A 143 -22.30 -20.05 19.49
CA PRO A 143 -23.66 -19.51 19.65
C PRO A 143 -24.05 -19.05 21.05
#